data_AF-Q22NC9-F1
#
_entry.id   AF-Q22NC9-F1
#
_cell.length_a   1.000
_cell.length_b   1.000
_cell.length_c   1.000
_cell.angle_alpha   90.00
_cell.angle_beta   90.00
_cell.angle_gamma   90.00
#
_symmetry.space_group_name_H-M   'P 1'
#
loop_
_entity.id
_entity.type
_entity.pdbx_description
1 polymer ?
#
loop_
_entity_poly.entity_id
_entity_poly.type
_entity_poly.pdbx_seq_one_letter_code
_entity_poly.pdbx_strand_id
1 'polypeptide(L)'
;MEGEELKQQELKVKKFIRKSRFTKRKERRQKLSQEAQAHKQKISEIRHLEKDFICAICLQYICCSTSTKCGHAFCETCLTEYELLFDKCLVCDSSIKNQEIRSCFLLDNLIQEFIERNHPSELQNFNKRKAECIQQRQKKQISDWQIGMKIDIRDSNNIWCVGIISRIQPNKNNQAQNIVVCYVNNLNIQEELPCASSRLAPFGLYSSRKDIPHYNNCQNTSEIVIHLPTLSDNVPQKLFIQ
;
A
#
# COMPACT_ATOMS: atom_id res chain seq x y z
N MET A 1 -20.31 19.45 83.11
CA MET A 1 -19.68 18.25 82.53
C MET A 1 -20.31 17.87 81.19
N GLU A 2 -21.64 17.83 81.07
CA GLU A 2 -22.32 17.46 79.80
C GLU A 2 -21.96 18.33 78.57
N GLY A 3 -21.72 19.64 78.76
CA GLY A 3 -21.37 20.54 77.66
C GLY A 3 -19.98 20.35 77.03
N GLU A 4 -19.02 19.77 77.76
CA GLU A 4 -17.68 19.46 77.23
C GLU A 4 -17.63 18.13 76.48
N GLU A 5 -18.42 17.14 76.94
CA GLU A 5 -18.63 15.87 76.25
C GLU A 5 -19.29 16.07 74.88
N LEU A 6 -20.33 16.90 74.81
CA LEU A 6 -20.99 17.28 73.56
C LEU A 6 -20.00 17.91 72.56
N LYS A 7 -19.13 18.82 73.01
CA LYS A 7 -18.09 19.44 72.17
C LYS A 7 -17.05 18.41 71.68
N GLN A 8 -16.64 17.46 72.51
CA GLN A 8 -15.73 16.40 72.09
C GLN A 8 -16.37 15.45 71.07
N GLN A 9 -17.65 15.12 71.24
CA GLN A 9 -18.40 14.31 70.28
C GLN A 9 -18.53 15.02 68.93
N GLU A 10 -18.88 16.32 68.91
CA GLU A 10 -18.90 17.10 67.66
C GLU A 10 -17.55 17.12 66.95
N LEU A 11 -16.46 17.30 67.70
CA LEU A 11 -15.11 17.36 67.14
C LEU A 11 -14.72 16.02 66.49
N LYS A 12 -15.11 14.90 67.11
CA LYS A 12 -14.92 13.54 66.55
C LYS A 12 -15.71 13.38 65.25
N VAL A 13 -16.98 13.81 65.21
CA VAL A 13 -17.82 13.77 63.99
C VAL A 13 -17.24 14.63 62.87
N LYS A 14 -16.82 15.87 63.15
CA LYS A 14 -16.19 16.77 62.17
C LYS A 14 -14.90 16.17 61.61
N LYS A 15 -14.05 15.57 62.46
CA LYS A 15 -12.82 14.86 62.03
C LYS A 15 -13.14 13.64 61.15
N PHE A 16 -14.16 12.85 61.52
CA PHE A 16 -14.61 11.71 60.73
C PHE A 16 -15.11 12.13 59.33
N ILE A 17 -15.96 13.16 59.26
CA ILE A 17 -16.46 13.71 57.99
C ILE A 17 -15.30 14.19 57.11
N ARG A 18 -14.33 14.91 57.68
CA ARG A 18 -13.15 15.39 56.95
C ARG A 18 -12.30 14.23 56.41
N LYS A 19 -12.07 13.18 57.22
CA LYS A 19 -11.35 11.97 56.80
C LYS A 19 -12.09 11.23 55.69
N SER A 20 -13.40 11.05 55.82
CA SER A 20 -14.27 10.45 54.79
C SER A 20 -14.22 11.22 53.47
N ARG A 21 -14.33 12.56 53.51
CA ARG A 21 -14.20 13.43 52.32
C ARG A 21 -12.82 13.33 51.68
N PHE A 22 -11.75 13.26 52.47
CA PHE A 22 -10.38 13.09 51.97
C PHE A 22 -10.19 11.75 51.27
N THR A 23 -10.65 10.65 51.87
CA THR A 23 -10.58 9.30 51.27
C THR A 23 -11.35 9.26 49.95
N LYS A 24 -12.61 9.73 49.92
CA LYS A 24 -13.41 9.82 48.68
C LYS A 24 -12.72 10.64 47.58
N ARG A 25 -12.05 11.75 47.93
CA ARG A 25 -11.30 12.57 46.97
C ARG A 25 -10.05 11.85 46.46
N LYS A 26 -9.34 11.10 47.31
CA LYS A 26 -8.18 10.29 46.94
C LYS A 26 -8.58 9.16 45.99
N GLU A 27 -9.64 8.42 46.31
CA GLU A 27 -10.20 7.36 45.46
C GLU A 27 -10.63 7.91 44.09
N ARG A 28 -11.36 9.04 44.07
CA ARG A 28 -11.75 9.70 42.81
C ARG A 28 -10.53 10.12 41.98
N ARG A 29 -9.47 10.66 42.60
CA ARG A 29 -8.22 11.01 41.91
C ARG A 29 -7.52 9.77 41.34
N GLN A 30 -7.47 8.68 42.10
CA GLN A 30 -6.90 7.42 41.64
C GLN A 30 -7.68 6.85 40.46
N LYS A 31 -9.01 6.84 40.53
CA LYS A 31 -9.89 6.40 39.44
C LYS A 31 -9.67 7.22 38.16
N LEU A 32 -9.68 8.55 38.27
CA LEU A 32 -9.40 9.44 37.13
C LEU A 32 -8.01 9.23 36.54
N SER A 33 -7.00 8.99 37.39
CA SER A 33 -5.64 8.69 36.93
C SER A 33 -5.55 7.37 36.18
N GLN A 34 -6.26 6.34 36.64
CA GLN A 34 -6.32 5.03 35.97
C GLN A 34 -7.03 5.14 34.62
N GLU A 35 -8.17 5.84 34.55
CA GLU A 35 -8.91 6.08 33.31
C GLU A 35 -8.05 6.85 32.28
N ALA A 36 -7.35 7.90 32.72
CA ALA A 36 -6.44 8.66 31.85
C ALA A 36 -5.29 7.80 31.33
N GLN A 37 -4.73 6.91 32.17
CA GLN A 37 -3.64 6.02 31.78
C GLN A 37 -4.10 4.94 30.79
N ALA A 38 -5.27 4.34 31.01
CA ALA A 38 -5.87 3.39 30.08
C ALA A 38 -6.19 4.04 28.72
N HIS A 39 -6.74 5.27 28.73
CA HIS A 39 -6.98 6.03 27.51
C HIS A 39 -5.68 6.33 26.74
N LYS A 40 -4.62 6.70 27.45
CA LYS A 40 -3.30 6.95 26.85
C LYS A 40 -2.72 5.68 26.20
N GLN A 41 -2.83 4.53 26.87
CA GLN A 41 -2.40 3.23 26.32
C GLN A 41 -3.18 2.86 25.05
N LYS A 42 -4.51 3.01 25.10
CA LYS A 42 -5.36 2.76 23.92
C LYS A 42 -4.98 3.66 22.73
N ILE A 43 -4.71 4.95 22.97
CA ILE A 43 -4.23 5.86 21.92
C ILE A 43 -2.89 5.40 21.35
N SER A 44 -1.95 4.95 22.18
CA SER A 44 -0.66 4.45 21.67
C SER A 44 -0.82 3.20 20.82
N GLU A 45 -1.68 2.25 21.22
CA GLU A 45 -1.96 1.04 20.45
C GLU A 45 -2.56 1.36 19.08
N ILE A 46 -3.56 2.25 19.03
CA ILE A 46 -4.17 2.71 17.76
C ILE A 46 -3.12 3.33 16.84
N ARG A 47 -2.23 4.19 17.38
CA ARG A 47 -1.16 4.82 16.59
C ARG A 47 -0.12 3.84 16.08
N HIS A 48 0.18 2.79 16.85
CA HIS A 48 1.09 1.74 16.39
C HIS A 48 0.46 0.97 15.23
N LEU A 49 -0.81 0.57 15.37
CA LEU A 49 -1.55 -0.13 14.33
C LEU A 49 -1.74 0.72 13.07
N GLU A 50 -1.99 2.03 13.23
CA GLU A 50 -2.15 2.97 12.11
C GLU A 50 -0.93 2.93 11.19
N LYS A 51 0.30 2.93 11.74
CA LYS A 51 1.54 2.91 10.95
C LYS A 51 1.62 1.71 10.02
N ASP A 52 1.16 0.53 10.47
CA ASP A 52 1.19 -0.70 9.69
C ASP A 52 0.18 -0.68 8.52
N PHE A 53 -0.77 0.26 8.55
CA PHE A 53 -1.77 0.47 7.51
C PHE A 53 -1.43 1.61 6.55
N ILE A 54 -0.34 2.34 6.77
CA ILE A 54 0.11 3.43 5.89
C ILE A 54 1.06 2.91 4.82
N CYS A 55 0.78 3.25 3.56
CA CYS A 55 1.63 2.94 2.44
C CYS A 55 2.87 3.84 2.47
N ALA A 56 4.07 3.27 2.50
CA ALA A 56 5.31 4.04 2.55
C ALA A 56 5.60 4.87 1.28
N ILE A 57 4.91 4.60 0.16
CA ILE A 57 5.08 5.36 -1.10
C ILE A 57 4.23 6.63 -1.11
N CYS A 58 2.93 6.51 -0.85
CA CYS A 58 2.01 7.67 -0.91
C CYS A 58 1.71 8.29 0.45
N LEU A 59 2.15 7.67 1.55
CA LEU A 59 1.92 8.12 2.93
C LEU A 59 0.44 8.29 3.29
N GLN A 60 -0.40 7.41 2.73
CA GLN A 60 -1.82 7.32 2.98
C GLN A 60 -2.18 5.88 3.32
N TYR A 61 -3.39 5.64 3.86
CA TYR A 61 -3.88 4.28 4.08
C TYR A 61 -3.76 3.41 2.82
N ILE A 62 -3.27 2.18 2.99
CA ILE A 62 -3.09 1.22 1.91
C ILE A 62 -4.45 0.82 1.36
N CYS A 63 -4.71 1.08 0.08
CA CYS A 63 -5.89 0.61 -0.63
C CYS A 63 -5.49 -0.38 -1.73
N CYS A 64 -6.30 -1.41 -1.99
CA CYS A 64 -5.94 -2.50 -2.88
C CYS A 64 -4.59 -3.08 -2.50
N SER A 65 -4.47 -3.51 -1.24
CA SER A 65 -3.21 -3.89 -0.63
C SER A 65 -2.52 -4.97 -1.44
N THR A 66 -1.24 -4.76 -1.73
CA THR A 66 -0.37 -5.72 -2.38
C THR A 66 0.89 -5.86 -1.56
N SER A 67 1.28 -7.10 -1.29
CA SER A 67 2.50 -7.41 -0.56
C SER A 67 3.63 -7.77 -1.52
N THR A 68 4.80 -7.23 -1.23
CA THR A 68 6.06 -7.65 -1.85
C THR A 68 6.49 -9.01 -1.31
N LYS A 69 7.43 -9.70 -1.98
CA LYS A 69 8.00 -10.97 -1.52
C LYS A 69 8.73 -10.89 -0.17
N CYS A 70 9.10 -9.69 0.28
CA CYS A 70 9.66 -9.45 1.61
C CYS A 70 8.60 -9.19 2.70
N GLY A 71 7.31 -9.19 2.34
CA GLY A 71 6.18 -9.05 3.27
C GLY A 71 5.62 -7.63 3.41
N HIS A 72 6.38 -6.59 3.04
CA HIS A 72 5.89 -5.21 3.12
C HIS A 72 4.74 -4.95 2.14
N ALA A 73 3.70 -4.26 2.62
CA ALA A 73 2.48 -3.98 1.88
C ALA A 73 2.42 -2.52 1.41
N PHE A 74 1.87 -2.34 0.22
CA PHE A 74 1.69 -1.05 -0.44
C PHE A 74 0.34 -1.02 -1.15
N CYS A 75 -0.09 0.16 -1.61
CA CYS A 75 -1.21 0.21 -2.55
C CYS A 75 -0.77 -0.41 -3.88
N GLU A 76 -1.63 -1.21 -4.51
CA GLU A 76 -1.29 -1.86 -5.79
C GLU A 76 -0.81 -0.86 -6.84
N THR A 77 -1.51 0.26 -7.02
CA THR A 77 -1.11 1.30 -7.99
C THR A 77 0.26 1.88 -7.63
N CYS A 78 0.50 2.17 -6.35
CA CYS A 78 1.78 2.72 -5.90
C CYS A 78 2.93 1.75 -6.16
N LEU A 79 2.76 0.47 -5.82
CA LEU A 79 3.80 -0.53 -6.05
C LEU A 79 4.02 -0.78 -7.55
N THR A 80 2.95 -0.85 -8.33
CA THR A 80 3.06 -1.05 -9.78
C THR A 80 3.84 0.08 -10.45
N GLU A 81 3.57 1.34 -10.09
CA GLU A 81 4.31 2.49 -10.63
C GLU A 81 5.76 2.54 -10.13
N TYR A 82 5.99 2.23 -8.85
CA TYR A 82 7.32 2.20 -8.25
C TYR A 82 8.22 1.14 -8.90
N GLU A 83 7.68 -0.05 -9.22
CA GLU A 83 8.40 -1.14 -9.88
C GLU A 83 8.83 -0.81 -11.33
N LEU A 84 8.27 0.23 -11.96
CA LEU A 84 8.72 0.68 -13.28
C LEU A 84 10.11 1.31 -13.21
N LEU A 85 10.54 1.79 -12.04
CA LEU A 85 11.77 2.57 -11.86
C LEU A 85 12.74 1.93 -10.88
N PHE A 86 12.22 1.21 -9.88
CA PHE A 86 13.02 0.69 -8.77
C PHE A 86 12.81 -0.80 -8.59
N ASP A 87 13.89 -1.46 -8.18
CA ASP A 87 13.96 -2.91 -8.05
C ASP A 87 14.16 -3.38 -6.61
N LYS A 88 14.10 -2.46 -5.64
CA LYS A 88 14.25 -2.71 -4.20
C LYS A 88 13.08 -2.15 -3.40
N CYS A 89 12.68 -2.89 -2.37
CA CYS A 89 11.63 -2.49 -1.45
C CYS A 89 12.00 -1.20 -0.70
N LEU A 90 11.11 -0.21 -0.71
CA LEU A 90 11.31 1.09 -0.05
C LEU A 90 11.49 0.96 1.49
N VAL A 91 11.05 -0.14 2.10
CA VAL A 91 11.08 -0.31 3.56
C VAL A 91 12.32 -1.06 4.04
N CYS A 92 12.80 -2.06 3.30
CA CYS A 92 13.87 -2.95 3.78
C CYS A 92 14.95 -3.27 2.75
N ASP A 93 14.96 -2.61 1.59
CA ASP A 93 15.96 -2.76 0.52
C ASP A 93 16.03 -4.17 -0.13
N SER A 94 15.20 -5.11 0.30
CA SER A 94 15.04 -6.42 -0.34
C SER A 94 14.65 -6.25 -1.80
N SER A 95 15.25 -7.05 -2.70
CA SER A 95 14.86 -7.02 -4.12
C SER A 95 13.37 -7.28 -4.28
N ILE A 96 12.73 -6.56 -5.20
CA ILE A 96 11.35 -6.75 -5.64
C ILE A 96 11.25 -7.13 -7.13
N LYS A 97 12.38 -7.36 -7.81
CA LYS A 97 12.39 -7.79 -9.23
C LYS A 97 11.51 -9.01 -9.47
N ASN A 98 10.81 -8.99 -10.60
CA ASN A 98 10.06 -10.11 -11.15
C ASN A 98 9.05 -10.72 -10.16
N GLN A 99 8.60 -9.97 -9.15
CA GLN A 99 7.63 -10.48 -8.21
C GLN A 99 6.23 -10.46 -8.81
N GLU A 100 5.42 -11.44 -8.42
CA GLU A 100 3.99 -11.42 -8.70
C GLU A 100 3.31 -10.50 -7.70
N ILE A 101 2.52 -9.55 -8.22
CA ILE A 101 1.62 -8.74 -7.42
C ILE A 101 0.57 -9.67 -6.82
N ARG A 102 0.57 -9.79 -5.49
CA ARG A 102 -0.43 -10.56 -4.74
C ARG A 102 -1.27 -9.62 -3.90
N SER A 103 -2.53 -9.46 -4.29
CA SER A 103 -3.48 -8.66 -3.53
C SER A 103 -3.92 -9.38 -2.24
N CYS A 104 -4.13 -8.63 -1.16
CA CYS A 104 -4.59 -9.18 0.12
C CYS A 104 -5.95 -8.58 0.53
N PHE A 105 -7.04 -9.26 0.15
CA PHE A 105 -8.40 -8.80 0.47
C PHE A 105 -8.66 -8.69 1.99
N LEU A 106 -8.05 -9.56 2.79
CA LEU A 106 -8.19 -9.51 4.25
C LEU A 106 -7.58 -8.22 4.81
N LEU A 107 -6.39 -7.84 4.35
CA LEU A 107 -5.74 -6.60 4.79
C LEU A 107 -6.54 -5.38 4.35
N ASP A 108 -7.10 -5.38 3.14
CA ASP A 108 -7.99 -4.31 2.68
C ASP A 108 -9.22 -4.13 3.60
N ASN A 109 -9.83 -5.22 4.03
CA ASN A 109 -10.99 -5.18 4.93
C ASN A 109 -10.60 -4.66 6.33
N LEU A 110 -9.46 -5.13 6.87
CA LEU A 110 -8.96 -4.68 8.17
C LEU A 110 -8.65 -3.18 8.17
N ILE A 111 -8.05 -2.67 7.10
CA ILE A 111 -7.75 -1.25 6.95
C ILE A 111 -9.04 -0.45 6.85
N GLN A 112 -10.02 -0.91 6.07
CA GLN A 112 -11.30 -0.24 5.94
C GLN A 112 -12.03 -0.17 7.29
N GLU A 113 -12.13 -1.28 8.03
CA GLU A 113 -12.72 -1.30 9.38
C GLU A 113 -11.97 -0.37 10.35
N PHE A 114 -10.65 -0.30 10.25
CA PHE A 114 -9.83 0.60 11.07
C PHE A 114 -10.14 2.07 10.77
N ILE A 115 -10.22 2.44 9.50
CA ILE A 115 -10.56 3.80 9.06
C ILE A 115 -11.97 4.17 9.53
N GLU A 116 -12.94 3.30 9.32
CA GLU A 116 -14.34 3.55 9.72
C GLU A 116 -14.47 3.81 11.23
N ARG A 117 -13.72 3.07 12.06
CA ARG A 117 -13.78 3.20 13.52
C ARG A 117 -12.97 4.37 14.07
N ASN A 118 -11.82 4.68 13.48
CA ASN A 118 -10.83 5.58 14.09
C ASN A 118 -10.60 6.88 13.29
N HIS A 119 -10.76 6.85 11.97
CA HIS A 119 -10.47 7.97 11.06
C HIS A 119 -11.55 8.14 9.97
N PRO A 120 -12.84 8.30 10.32
CA PRO A 120 -13.93 8.32 9.34
C PRO A 120 -13.82 9.46 8.31
N SER A 121 -13.08 10.54 8.63
CA SER A 121 -12.77 11.62 7.68
C SER A 121 -11.95 11.15 6.47
N GLU A 122 -11.17 10.07 6.60
CA GLU A 122 -10.32 9.53 5.54
C GLU A 122 -11.07 8.59 4.59
N LEU A 123 -12.29 8.17 4.97
CA LEU A 123 -13.04 7.14 4.25
C LEU A 123 -13.38 7.54 2.81
N GLN A 124 -13.71 8.82 2.58
CA GLN A 124 -14.00 9.33 1.24
C GLN A 124 -12.78 9.21 0.31
N ASN A 125 -11.60 9.66 0.78
CA ASN A 125 -10.36 9.60 0.01
C ASN A 125 -9.93 8.14 -0.21
N PHE A 126 -10.03 7.29 0.81
CA PHE A 126 -9.75 5.87 0.72
C PHE A 126 -10.61 5.17 -0.35
N ASN A 127 -11.93 5.38 -0.32
CA ASN A 127 -12.86 4.79 -1.27
C ASN A 127 -12.63 5.28 -2.71
N LYS A 128 -12.31 6.58 -2.87
CA LYS A 128 -11.93 7.14 -4.16
C LYS A 128 -10.71 6.41 -4.75
N ARG A 129 -9.63 6.29 -3.97
CA ARG A 129 -8.40 5.62 -4.40
C ARG A 129 -8.61 4.13 -4.67
N LYS A 130 -9.45 3.46 -3.88
CA LYS A 130 -9.86 2.06 -4.10
C LYS A 130 -10.61 1.90 -5.42
N ALA A 131 -11.53 2.81 -5.75
CA ALA A 131 -12.25 2.79 -7.02
C ALA A 131 -11.32 3.06 -8.22
N GLU A 132 -10.41 4.02 -8.09
CA GLU A 132 -9.39 4.31 -9.13
C GLU A 132 -8.50 3.09 -9.39
N CYS A 133 -8.04 2.41 -8.34
CA CYS A 133 -7.31 1.15 -8.46
C CYS A 133 -8.10 0.09 -9.25
N ILE A 134 -9.38 -0.13 -8.94
CA ILE A 134 -10.23 -1.10 -9.65
C ILE A 134 -10.37 -0.73 -11.13
N GLN A 135 -10.53 0.55 -11.45
CA GLN A 135 -10.58 1.01 -12.85
C GLN A 135 -9.25 0.77 -13.57
N GLN A 136 -8.10 1.00 -12.91
CA GLN A 136 -6.79 0.74 -13.49
C GLN A 136 -6.56 -0.76 -13.75
N ARG A 137 -7.05 -1.64 -12.88
CA ARG A 137 -7.03 -3.10 -13.12
C ARG A 137 -7.80 -3.48 -14.39
N GLN A 138 -8.98 -2.88 -14.59
CA GLN A 138 -9.78 -3.15 -15.79
C GLN A 138 -9.08 -2.67 -17.07
N LYS A 139 -8.47 -1.47 -17.04
CA LYS A 139 -7.69 -0.93 -18.16
C LYS A 139 -6.45 -1.75 -18.53
N LYS A 140 -5.93 -2.56 -17.61
CA LYS A 140 -4.78 -3.45 -17.85
C LYS A 140 -5.18 -4.79 -18.46
N GLN A 141 -6.48 -5.13 -18.49
CA GLN A 141 -6.92 -6.40 -19.06
C GLN A 141 -6.91 -6.35 -20.58
N ILE A 142 -6.43 -7.43 -21.18
CA ILE A 142 -6.49 -7.66 -22.62
C ILE A 142 -7.55 -8.73 -22.87
N SER A 143 -8.51 -8.44 -23.75
CA SER A 143 -9.49 -9.38 -24.27
C SER A 143 -9.27 -9.59 -25.77
N ASP A 144 -10.02 -10.53 -26.36
CA ASP A 144 -10.11 -10.69 -27.82
C ASP A 144 -8.75 -10.91 -28.50
N TRP A 145 -7.92 -11.78 -27.89
CA TRP A 145 -6.58 -12.11 -28.36
C TRP A 145 -6.54 -12.50 -29.84
N GLN A 146 -5.71 -11.82 -30.63
CA GLN A 146 -5.58 -12.04 -32.08
C GLN A 146 -4.11 -12.11 -32.51
N ILE A 147 -3.82 -12.97 -33.49
CA ILE A 147 -2.51 -13.01 -34.15
C ILE A 147 -2.28 -11.67 -34.88
N GLY A 148 -1.08 -11.11 -34.76
CA GLY A 148 -0.72 -9.80 -35.29
C GLY A 148 -1.05 -8.62 -34.36
N MET A 149 -1.80 -8.86 -33.27
CA MET A 149 -2.08 -7.82 -32.27
C MET A 149 -0.78 -7.36 -31.59
N LYS A 150 -0.61 -6.04 -31.49
CA LYS A 150 0.44 -5.43 -30.67
C LYS A 150 0.00 -5.39 -29.21
N ILE A 151 0.94 -5.65 -28.32
CA ILE A 151 0.75 -5.57 -26.86
C ILE A 151 2.01 -5.02 -26.20
N ASP A 152 1.87 -4.54 -24.98
CA ASP A 152 3.01 -4.22 -24.12
C ASP A 152 3.40 -5.46 -23.32
N ILE A 153 4.68 -5.81 -23.35
CA ILE A 153 5.26 -6.97 -22.68
C ILE A 153 6.47 -6.53 -21.84
N ARG A 154 6.46 -6.86 -20.55
CA ARG A 154 7.61 -6.65 -19.66
C ARG A 154 8.60 -7.80 -19.84
N ASP A 155 9.85 -7.53 -20.15
CA ASP A 155 10.89 -8.56 -20.35
C ASP A 155 11.55 -9.03 -19.02
N SER A 156 12.62 -9.84 -19.11
CA SER A 156 13.38 -10.34 -17.95
C SER A 156 14.18 -9.26 -17.21
N ASN A 157 14.45 -8.12 -17.87
CA ASN A 157 15.11 -6.95 -17.31
C ASN A 157 14.12 -5.96 -16.69
N ASN A 158 12.82 -6.30 -16.62
CA ASN A 158 11.71 -5.43 -16.20
C ASN A 158 11.48 -4.21 -17.10
N ILE A 159 11.88 -4.28 -18.37
CA ILE A 159 11.65 -3.23 -19.35
C ILE A 159 10.37 -3.54 -20.13
N TRP A 160 9.46 -2.58 -20.20
CA TRP A 160 8.26 -2.69 -21.02
C TRP A 160 8.59 -2.44 -22.49
N CYS A 161 8.29 -3.43 -23.33
CA CYS A 161 8.57 -3.43 -24.76
C CYS A 161 7.27 -3.64 -25.56
N VAL A 162 7.32 -3.35 -26.86
CA VAL A 162 6.24 -3.71 -27.79
C VAL A 162 6.45 -5.13 -28.29
N GLY A 163 5.45 -5.98 -28.10
CA GLY A 163 5.38 -7.33 -28.63
C GLY A 163 4.29 -7.48 -29.68
N ILE A 164 4.45 -8.43 -30.59
CA ILE A 164 3.43 -8.85 -31.56
C ILE A 164 3.09 -10.31 -31.31
N ILE A 165 1.80 -10.63 -31.18
CA ILE A 165 1.34 -12.01 -31.02
C ILE A 165 1.55 -12.77 -32.33
N SER A 166 2.41 -13.76 -32.31
CA SER A 166 2.71 -14.61 -33.48
C SER A 166 1.90 -15.90 -33.49
N ARG A 167 1.54 -16.42 -32.31
CA ARG A 167 0.73 -17.64 -32.16
C ARG A 167 -0.10 -17.59 -30.89
N ILE A 168 -1.27 -18.22 -30.93
CA ILE A 168 -2.14 -18.47 -29.77
C ILE A 168 -2.33 -19.98 -29.68
N GLN A 169 -2.10 -20.56 -28.51
CA GLN A 169 -2.22 -21.99 -28.29
C GLN A 169 -2.94 -22.30 -26.98
N PRO A 170 -3.73 -23.37 -26.92
CA PRO A 170 -4.29 -23.84 -25.65
C PRO A 170 -3.14 -24.24 -24.72
N ASN A 171 -3.26 -23.89 -23.44
CA ASN A 171 -2.33 -24.36 -22.42
C ASN A 171 -2.45 -25.89 -22.28
N LYS A 172 -1.36 -26.57 -21.93
CA LYS A 172 -1.26 -28.04 -21.76
C LYS A 172 -2.37 -28.63 -20.87
N ASN A 173 -2.97 -27.83 -20.00
CA ASN A 173 -4.02 -28.23 -19.07
C ASN A 173 -5.45 -27.79 -19.50
N ASN A 174 -5.64 -27.22 -20.70
CA ASN A 174 -6.91 -26.70 -21.24
C ASN A 174 -7.66 -25.63 -20.39
N GLN A 175 -7.06 -25.12 -19.32
CA GLN A 175 -7.68 -24.13 -18.43
C GLN A 175 -7.43 -22.67 -18.84
N ALA A 176 -6.42 -22.41 -19.68
CA ALA A 176 -6.05 -21.08 -20.13
C ALA A 176 -5.44 -21.13 -21.54
N GLN A 177 -5.27 -19.97 -22.17
CA GLN A 177 -4.53 -19.83 -23.42
C GLN A 177 -3.12 -19.30 -23.13
N ASN A 178 -2.15 -19.78 -23.89
CA ASN A 178 -0.81 -19.20 -23.97
C ASN A 178 -0.67 -18.47 -25.29
N ILE A 179 0.08 -17.38 -25.27
CA ILE A 179 0.48 -16.63 -26.45
C ILE A 179 1.98 -16.80 -26.67
N VAL A 180 2.38 -16.83 -27.93
CA VAL A 180 3.77 -16.64 -28.33
C VAL A 180 3.89 -15.22 -28.89
N VAL A 181 4.84 -14.46 -28.34
CA VAL A 181 5.05 -13.05 -28.66
C VAL A 181 6.45 -12.88 -29.24
N CYS A 182 6.56 -12.14 -30.34
CA CYS A 182 7.82 -11.66 -30.88
C CYS A 182 8.04 -10.20 -30.46
N TYR A 183 9.26 -9.84 -30.05
CA TYR A 183 9.59 -8.46 -29.75
C TYR A 183 9.77 -7.64 -31.03
N VAL A 184 9.18 -6.44 -31.11
CA VAL A 184 9.25 -5.59 -32.33
C VAL A 184 10.68 -5.21 -32.70
N ASN A 185 11.56 -5.05 -31.72
CA ASN A 185 12.98 -4.74 -31.93
C ASN A 185 13.83 -5.98 -32.29
N ASN A 186 13.33 -7.20 -32.07
CA ASN A 186 14.02 -8.43 -32.42
C ASN A 186 13.03 -9.59 -32.64
N LEU A 187 12.55 -9.72 -33.87
CA LEU A 187 11.54 -10.73 -34.25
C LEU A 187 12.03 -12.18 -34.13
N ASN A 188 13.34 -12.40 -33.95
CA ASN A 188 13.91 -13.74 -33.75
C ASN A 188 13.72 -14.25 -32.31
N ILE A 189 13.47 -13.35 -31.35
CA ILE A 189 13.19 -13.72 -29.97
C ILE A 189 11.69 -13.95 -29.83
N GLN A 190 11.34 -15.21 -29.56
CA GLN A 190 9.98 -15.62 -29.24
C GLN A 190 9.88 -15.96 -27.76
N GLU A 191 8.85 -15.44 -27.10
CA GLU A 191 8.56 -15.76 -25.71
C GLU A 191 7.12 -16.29 -25.59
N GLU A 192 6.96 -17.39 -24.86
CA GLU A 192 5.66 -17.96 -24.55
C GLU A 192 5.20 -17.52 -23.15
N LEU A 193 4.00 -16.93 -23.07
CA LEU A 193 3.41 -16.44 -21.83
C LEU A 193 1.94 -16.87 -21.71
N PRO A 194 1.44 -17.18 -20.50
CA PRO A 194 0.01 -17.29 -20.27
C PRO A 194 -0.69 -15.94 -20.54
N CYS A 195 -1.89 -15.96 -21.14
CA CYS A 195 -2.68 -14.73 -21.35
C CYS A 195 -2.97 -13.95 -20.06
N ALA A 196 -2.99 -14.63 -18.91
CA ALA A 196 -3.20 -14.03 -17.59
C ALA A 196 -1.91 -13.49 -16.94
N SER A 197 -0.77 -13.53 -17.63
CA SER A 197 0.51 -13.05 -17.10
C SER A 197 0.45 -11.56 -16.76
N SER A 198 0.91 -11.21 -15.56
CA SER A 198 1.04 -9.81 -15.12
C SER A 198 2.08 -9.01 -15.91
N ARG A 199 2.87 -9.67 -16.75
CA ARG A 199 3.84 -9.05 -17.67
C ARG A 199 3.20 -8.53 -18.95
N LEU A 200 1.90 -8.76 -19.15
CA LEU A 200 1.17 -8.33 -20.35
C LEU A 200 0.30 -7.11 -20.02
N ALA A 201 0.22 -6.17 -20.96
CA ALA A 201 -0.65 -5.00 -20.89
C ALA A 201 -1.08 -4.55 -22.29
N PRO A 202 -2.21 -3.82 -22.42
CA PRO A 202 -2.64 -3.28 -23.69
C PRO A 202 -1.55 -2.41 -24.32
N PHE A 203 -1.46 -2.48 -25.65
CA PHE A 203 -0.47 -1.71 -26.39
C PHE A 203 -0.56 -0.21 -26.10
N GLY A 204 0.59 0.37 -25.77
CA GLY A 204 0.73 1.79 -25.47
C GLY A 204 0.40 2.17 -24.04
N LEU A 205 0.06 1.23 -23.15
CA LEU A 205 -0.14 1.54 -21.73
C LEU A 205 1.18 1.91 -21.04
N TYR A 206 2.25 1.19 -21.34
CA TYR A 206 3.60 1.39 -20.82
C TYR A 206 4.59 1.78 -21.91
N SER A 207 4.59 1.11 -23.06
CA SER A 207 5.59 1.34 -24.12
C SER A 207 5.51 2.73 -24.77
N SER A 208 4.43 3.49 -24.55
CA SER A 208 4.28 4.87 -25.00
C SER A 208 4.76 5.91 -23.99
N ARG A 209 4.98 5.50 -22.73
CA ARG A 209 5.38 6.38 -21.63
C ARG A 209 6.83 6.78 -21.80
N LYS A 210 7.17 8.05 -21.59
CA LYS A 210 8.57 8.51 -21.68
C LYS A 210 9.29 8.53 -20.34
N ASP A 211 8.52 8.45 -19.26
CA ASP A 211 8.98 8.57 -17.87
C ASP A 211 9.45 7.23 -17.28
N ILE A 212 9.41 6.14 -18.05
CA ILE A 212 9.87 4.82 -17.62
C ILE A 212 11.03 4.33 -18.51
N PRO A 213 11.83 3.34 -18.06
CA PRO A 213 13.01 2.88 -18.80
C PRO A 213 12.65 2.21 -20.13
N HIS A 214 13.43 2.50 -21.18
CA HIS A 214 13.30 1.90 -22.51
C HIS A 214 14.66 1.50 -23.09
N TYR A 215 14.67 0.54 -24.01
CA TYR A 215 15.86 0.25 -24.81
C TYR A 215 16.12 1.37 -25.83
N ASN A 216 17.39 1.77 -25.96
CA ASN A 216 17.79 2.76 -26.94
C ASN A 216 17.84 2.13 -28.35
N ASN A 217 16.90 2.46 -29.23
CA ASN A 217 16.89 1.93 -30.61
C ASN A 217 17.84 2.68 -31.58
N CYS A 218 18.60 3.69 -31.12
CA CYS A 218 19.44 4.55 -31.98
C CYS A 218 20.89 4.08 -32.15
N GLN A 219 21.36 3.13 -31.37
CA GLN A 219 22.71 2.58 -31.45
C GLN A 219 22.54 1.07 -31.28
N ASN A 220 23.26 0.23 -32.04
CA ASN A 220 23.18 -1.23 -31.95
C ASN A 220 23.74 -1.76 -30.61
N THR A 221 23.24 -1.25 -29.49
CA THR A 221 23.69 -1.47 -28.12
C THR A 221 22.45 -1.57 -27.24
N SER A 222 22.34 -2.63 -26.45
CA SER A 222 21.25 -2.88 -25.49
C SER A 222 21.30 -1.94 -24.27
N GLU A 223 21.61 -0.67 -24.48
CA GLU A 223 21.69 0.33 -23.42
C GLU A 223 20.28 0.78 -23.01
N ILE A 224 20.04 0.78 -21.70
CA ILE A 224 18.78 1.22 -21.09
C ILE A 224 18.84 2.73 -20.90
N VAL A 225 17.88 3.46 -21.47
CA VAL A 225 17.73 4.91 -21.25
C VAL A 225 16.65 5.12 -20.20
N ILE A 226 17.00 5.85 -19.14
CA ILE A 226 16.06 6.37 -18.16
C ILE A 226 15.97 7.88 -18.41
N HIS A 227 14.86 8.35 -18.98
CA HIS A 227 14.54 9.77 -18.93
C HIS A 227 14.02 10.07 -17.53
N LEU A 228 14.93 10.35 -16.59
CA LEU A 228 14.56 10.90 -15.31
C LEU A 228 13.79 12.21 -15.58
N PRO A 229 12.53 12.35 -15.16
CA PRO A 229 11.87 13.64 -15.22
C PRO A 229 12.74 14.63 -14.44
N THR A 230 13.08 15.75 -15.07
CA THR A 230 13.74 16.86 -14.39
C THR A 230 12.91 17.20 -13.17
N LEU A 231 13.55 17.37 -12.01
CA LEU A 231 12.96 17.75 -10.73
C LEU A 231 12.32 19.16 -10.84
N SER A 232 11.22 19.25 -11.55
CA SER A 232 10.34 20.41 -11.64
C SER A 232 8.97 19.84 -12.01
N ASP A 233 8.30 19.25 -11.02
CA ASP A 233 6.87 19.39 -10.78
C ASP A 233 6.44 18.37 -9.70
N ASN A 234 6.29 18.88 -8.48
CA ASN A 234 5.52 18.31 -7.36
C ASN A 234 5.83 16.88 -6.89
N VAL A 235 7.08 16.62 -6.49
CA VAL A 235 7.34 15.63 -5.42
C VAL A 235 7.16 16.33 -4.08
N PRO A 236 6.35 15.82 -3.13
CA PRO A 236 6.35 16.32 -1.76
C PRO A 236 7.77 16.22 -1.17
N GLN A 237 8.47 17.35 -1.09
CA GLN A 237 9.79 17.45 -0.47
C GLN A 237 9.67 17.25 1.06
N LYS A 238 9.51 16.01 1.52
CA LYS A 238 9.78 15.62 2.92
C LYS A 238 10.23 14.16 3.00
N LEU A 239 11.32 13.82 2.33
CA LEU A 239 12.04 12.56 2.53
C LEU A 239 13.55 12.81 2.57
N PHE A 240 14.00 13.71 3.44
CA PHE A 240 15.35 13.70 4.00
C PHE A 240 15.27 14.32 5.40
N ILE A 241 15.04 13.48 6.41
CA ILE A 241 15.49 13.76 7.77
C ILE A 241 16.22 12.49 8.20
N GLN A 242 17.54 12.64 8.36
CA GLN A 242 18.43 11.71 9.03
C GLN A 242 18.05 11.56 10.50
#